data_AF-A0A940Z9A7-F1
#
_entry.id   AF-A0A940Z9A7-F1
#
_cell.length_a   1.000
_cell.length_b   1.000
_cell.length_c   1.000
_cell.angle_alpha   90.00
_cell.angle_beta   90.00
_cell.angle_gamma   90.00
#
_symmetry.space_group_name_H-M   'P 1'
#
loop_
_entity.id
_entity.type
_entity.pdbx_description
1 polymer ?
#
loop_
_entity_poly.entity_id
_entity_poly.type
_entity_poly.pdbx_seq_one_letter_code
_entity_poly.pdbx_strand_id
1 'polypeptide(L)'
;GEIQKMARNRAKEINGFIYGEKENGGTSTFYVSKIPFEKIDAALEEKKRTPHLGRVQNALNGVNSWAKGFLLSPLIGAVAAVGLVLYKRRRGEGEDK
;
A
#
# COMPACT_ATOMS: atom_id res chain seq x y z
N GLY A 1 5.58 -18.77 8.00
CA GLY A 1 6.46 -19.21 9.11
C GLY A 1 5.74 -20.18 10.05
N GLU A 2 6.41 -20.70 11.07
CA GLU A 2 5.81 -21.63 12.05
C GLU A 2 4.66 -20.98 12.83
N ILE A 3 4.87 -19.76 13.35
CA ILE A 3 3.82 -18.97 14.05
C ILE A 3 2.56 -18.81 13.18
N GLN A 4 2.74 -18.51 11.89
CA GLN A 4 1.63 -18.37 10.95
C GLN A 4 0.83 -19.68 10.80
N LYS A 5 1.50 -20.84 10.75
CA LYS A 5 0.84 -22.14 10.70
C LYS A 5 0.02 -22.38 11.98
N MET A 6 0.59 -22.09 13.16
CA MET A 6 -0.11 -22.19 14.43
C MET A 6 -1.36 -21.28 14.47
N ALA A 7 -1.23 -20.03 14.02
CA ALA A 7 -2.36 -19.10 13.97
C ALA A 7 -3.48 -19.57 13.04
N ARG A 8 -3.14 -20.10 11.85
CA ARG A 8 -4.12 -20.70 10.92
C ARG A 8 -4.80 -21.92 11.53
N ASN A 9 -4.05 -22.80 12.18
CA ASN A 9 -4.60 -23.99 12.84
C ASN A 9 -5.55 -23.59 13.97
N ARG A 10 -5.14 -22.64 14.80
CA ARG A 10 -5.98 -22.11 15.88
C ARG A 10 -7.27 -21.49 15.37
N ALA A 11 -7.22 -20.74 14.27
CA ALA A 11 -8.41 -20.18 13.64
C ALA A 11 -9.38 -21.28 13.16
N LYS A 12 -8.86 -22.35 12.56
CA LYS A 12 -9.67 -23.51 12.16
C LYS A 12 -10.32 -24.22 13.35
N GLU A 13 -9.55 -24.48 14.42
CA GLU A 13 -10.05 -25.14 15.63
C GLU A 13 -11.24 -24.41 16.26
N ILE A 14 -11.19 -23.08 16.31
CA ILE A 14 -12.24 -22.28 16.96
C ILE A 14 -13.33 -21.81 15.99
N ASN A 15 -13.24 -22.19 14.70
CA ASN A 15 -14.04 -21.63 13.60
C ASN A 15 -14.02 -20.09 13.62
N GLY A 16 -12.81 -19.53 13.74
CA GLY A 16 -12.56 -18.10 13.90
C GLY A 16 -11.83 -17.48 12.71
N PHE A 17 -11.40 -16.24 12.96
CA PHE A 17 -10.79 -15.31 12.03
C PHE A 17 -9.35 -15.04 12.45
N ILE A 18 -8.48 -14.82 11.46
CA ILE A 18 -7.07 -14.48 11.65
C ILE A 18 -6.80 -13.09 11.07
N TYR A 19 -6.06 -12.27 11.81
CA TYR A 19 -5.65 -10.92 11.42
C TYR A 19 -4.14 -10.74 11.64
N GLY A 20 -3.53 -9.83 10.89
CA GLY A 20 -2.09 -9.57 10.87
C GLY A 20 -1.32 -10.38 9.82
N GLU A 21 -2.00 -11.29 9.09
CA GLU A 21 -1.37 -12.10 8.05
C GLU A 21 -1.26 -11.37 6.72
N LYS A 22 -2.28 -10.60 6.37
CA LYS A 22 -2.36 -9.88 5.08
C LYS A 22 -2.40 -8.37 5.30
N GLU A 23 -2.90 -7.97 6.45
CA GLU A 23 -3.02 -6.60 6.91
C GLU A 23 -1.64 -5.95 6.90
N ASN A 24 -1.54 -4.70 6.41
CA ASN A 24 -0.29 -3.97 6.25
C ASN A 24 0.79 -4.70 5.42
N GLY A 25 0.41 -5.60 4.51
CA GLY A 25 1.37 -6.40 3.74
C GLY A 25 1.95 -7.60 4.51
N GLY A 26 1.34 -7.93 5.65
CA GLY A 26 1.80 -8.96 6.57
C GLY A 26 2.54 -8.35 7.76
N THR A 27 2.36 -8.97 8.93
CA THR A 27 2.97 -8.55 10.19
C THR A 27 3.60 -9.75 10.89
N SER A 28 4.44 -9.48 11.89
CA SER A 28 4.99 -10.51 12.79
C SER A 28 4.04 -10.86 13.95
N THR A 29 2.85 -10.27 14.00
CA THR A 29 1.90 -10.40 15.11
C THR A 29 0.55 -10.85 14.59
N PHE A 30 0.11 -12.04 15.00
CA PHE A 30 -1.17 -12.60 14.56
C PHE A 30 -2.19 -12.53 15.68
N TYR A 31 -3.37 -12.02 15.35
CA TYR A 31 -4.55 -12.08 16.22
C TYR A 31 -5.49 -13.17 15.71
N VAL A 32 -6.02 -13.99 16.62
CA VAL A 32 -6.99 -15.03 16.30
C VAL A 32 -8.23 -14.81 17.16
N SER A 33 -9.39 -14.64 16.53
CA SER A 33 -10.63 -14.30 17.22
C SER A 33 -11.81 -15.13 16.69
N LYS A 34 -12.71 -15.55 17.58
CA LYS A 34 -13.97 -16.21 17.17
C LYS A 34 -14.96 -15.21 16.56
N ILE A 35 -14.82 -13.92 16.87
CA ILE A 35 -15.68 -12.84 16.39
C ILE A 35 -14.88 -11.98 15.40
N PRO A 36 -15.42 -11.63 14.22
CA PRO A 36 -14.75 -10.73 13.29
C PRO A 36 -14.45 -9.37 13.92
N PHE A 37 -13.25 -8.83 13.66
CA PHE A 37 -12.86 -7.48 14.06
C PHE A 37 -13.86 -6.44 13.58
N GLU A 38 -14.42 -6.57 12.38
CA GLU A 38 -15.43 -5.65 11.85
C GLU A 38 -16.69 -5.57 12.75
N LYS A 39 -17.08 -6.67 13.39
CA LYS A 39 -18.20 -6.68 14.35
C LYS A 39 -17.82 -6.08 15.69
N ILE A 40 -16.59 -6.33 16.15
CA ILE A 40 -16.07 -5.75 17.39
C ILE A 40 -15.94 -4.23 17.22
N ASP A 41 -15.42 -3.80 16.08
CA ASP A 41 -15.23 -2.42 15.71
C ASP A 41 -16.53 -1.63 15.67
N ALA A 42 -17.55 -2.15 14.98
CA ALA A 42 -18.88 -1.54 14.97
C ALA A 42 -19.47 -1.38 16.39
N ALA A 43 -19.28 -2.38 17.26
CA ALA A 43 -19.74 -2.31 18.65
C ALA A 43 -18.92 -1.31 19.50
N LEU A 44 -17.66 -1.07 19.17
CA LEU A 44 -16.82 -0.05 19.80
C LEU A 44 -17.22 1.35 19.32
N GLU A 45 -17.48 1.52 18.03
CA GLU A 45 -17.95 2.77 17.43
C GLU A 45 -19.29 3.23 18.03
N GLU A 46 -20.27 2.32 18.13
CA GLU A 46 -21.57 2.60 18.77
C GLU A 46 -21.39 3.12 20.21
N LYS A 47 -20.46 2.51 20.94
CA LYS A 47 -20.15 2.88 22.33
C LYS A 47 -19.18 4.05 22.46
N LYS A 48 -18.75 4.65 21.33
CA LYS A 48 -17.73 5.71 21.27
C LYS A 48 -16.45 5.34 22.05
N ARG A 49 -16.00 4.09 21.92
CA ARG A 49 -14.81 3.54 22.59
C ARG A 49 -13.68 3.31 21.60
N THR A 50 -12.46 3.45 22.10
CA THR A 50 -11.20 3.14 21.40
C THR A 50 -10.62 1.82 21.92
N PRO A 51 -9.78 1.10 21.14
CA PRO A 51 -9.27 1.43 19.81
C PRO A 51 -10.20 1.03 18.65
N HIS A 52 -9.99 1.61 17.47
CA HIS A 52 -10.61 1.14 16.21
C HIS A 52 -9.93 -0.15 15.75
N LEU A 53 -10.72 -1.10 15.26
CA LEU A 53 -10.28 -2.40 14.73
C LEU A 53 -10.64 -2.60 13.25
N GLY A 54 -11.16 -1.56 12.59
CA GLY A 54 -11.41 -1.59 11.16
C GLY A 54 -10.13 -1.71 10.32
N ARG A 55 -10.32 -1.94 9.03
CA ARG A 55 -9.20 -2.20 8.11
C ARG A 55 -8.38 -0.93 7.88
N VAL A 56 -7.08 -1.02 8.17
CA VAL A 56 -6.11 0.02 7.85
C VAL A 56 -5.42 -0.30 6.53
N GLN A 57 -5.34 0.68 5.63
CA GLN A 57 -4.63 0.53 4.37
C GLN A 57 -3.12 0.48 4.59
N ASN A 58 -2.44 -0.37 3.80
CA ASN A 58 -0.97 -0.45 3.85
C ASN A 58 -0.34 0.85 3.32
N ALA A 59 0.33 1.60 4.19
CA ALA A 59 1.01 2.85 3.85
C ALA A 59 2.08 2.69 2.76
N LEU A 60 2.70 1.52 2.65
CA LEU A 60 3.71 1.23 1.61
C LEU A 60 3.10 1.17 0.20
N ASN A 61 1.79 0.95 0.06
CA ASN A 61 1.15 0.99 -1.26
C ASN A 61 1.31 2.38 -1.91
N GLY A 62 1.21 3.45 -1.13
CA GLY A 62 1.45 4.81 -1.61
C GLY A 62 2.91 5.03 -1.98
N VAL A 63 3.84 4.61 -1.13
CA VAL A 63 5.29 4.74 -1.35
C VAL A 63 5.75 4.00 -2.61
N ASN A 64 5.20 2.83 -2.90
CA ASN A 64 5.53 2.06 -4.10
C ASN A 64 5.26 2.83 -5.39
N SER A 65 4.20 3.65 -5.43
CA SER A 65 3.90 4.50 -6.59
C SER A 65 4.91 5.62 -6.77
N TRP A 66 5.31 6.28 -5.68
CA TRP A 66 6.35 7.32 -5.69
C TRP A 66 7.72 6.76 -6.06
N ALA A 67 8.09 5.61 -5.51
CA ALA A 67 9.35 4.92 -5.82
C ALA A 67 9.45 4.55 -7.31
N LYS A 68 8.36 4.07 -7.92
CA LYS A 68 8.31 3.83 -9.37
C LYS A 68 8.53 5.10 -10.19
N GLY A 69 7.90 6.21 -9.80
CA GLY A 69 8.12 7.51 -10.43
C GLY A 69 9.57 7.97 -10.32
N PHE A 70 10.17 7.81 -9.14
CA PHE A 70 11.57 8.14 -8.90
C PHE A 70 12.53 7.31 -9.78
N LEU A 71 12.31 5.99 -9.87
CA LEU A 71 13.10 5.10 -10.72
C LEU A 71 13.05 5.47 -12.21
N LEU A 72 11.90 5.96 -12.69
CA LEU A 72 11.74 6.38 -14.08
C LEU A 72 12.14 7.84 -14.33
N SER A 73 12.34 8.63 -13.27
CA SER A 73 12.63 10.07 -13.38
C SER A 73 13.86 10.41 -14.23
N PRO A 74 14.98 9.65 -14.19
CA PRO A 74 16.13 9.96 -15.04
C PRO A 74 15.82 9.78 -16.53
N LEU A 75 15.07 8.74 -16.89
CA LEU A 75 14.68 8.48 -18.27
C LEU A 75 13.74 9.56 -18.80
N ILE A 76 12.74 9.95 -17.99
CA ILE A 76 11.81 11.04 -18.33
C ILE A 76 12.58 12.36 -18.53
N GLY A 77 13.53 12.65 -17.64
CA GLY A 77 14.40 13.84 -17.75
C GLY A 77 15.24 13.83 -19.04
N ALA A 78 15.83 12.70 -19.38
CA ALA A 78 16.63 12.55 -20.61
C ALA A 78 15.78 12.77 -21.87
N VAL A 79 14.59 12.16 -21.95
CA VAL A 79 13.67 12.32 -23.10
C VAL A 79 13.22 13.79 -23.21
N ALA A 80 12.86 14.43 -22.10
CA ALA A 80 12.47 15.83 -22.09
C ALA A 80 13.61 16.75 -22.56
N ALA A 81 14.84 16.52 -22.10
CA ALA A 81 16.01 17.29 -22.52
C ALA A 81 16.27 17.17 -24.03
N VAL A 82 16.23 15.95 -24.57
CA VAL A 82 16.37 15.70 -26.02
C VAL A 82 15.28 16.40 -26.81
N GLY A 83 14.02 16.29 -26.39
CA GLY A 83 12.89 16.95 -27.04
C GLY A 83 13.04 18.47 -27.07
N LEU A 84 13.51 19.07 -25.97
CA LEU A 84 13.70 20.52 -25.84
C LEU A 84 14.82 21.02 -26.77
N VAL A 85 15.91 20.26 -26.90
CA VAL A 85 17.00 20.55 -27.86
C VAL A 85 16.50 20.52 -29.30
N LEU A 86 15.76 19.48 -29.68
CA LEU A 86 15.21 19.34 -31.04
C LEU A 86 14.19 20.44 -31.37
N TYR A 87 13.33 20.80 -30.40
CA TYR A 87 12.36 21.89 -30.55
C TYR A 87 13.04 23.24 -30.75
N LYS A 88 14.03 23.58 -29.92
CA LYS A 88 14.80 24.83 -30.07
C LYS A 88 15.50 24.92 -31.42
N ARG A 89 16.07 23.82 -31.90
CA ARG A 89 16.72 23.78 -33.22
C ARG A 89 15.73 24.07 -34.36
N ARG A 90 14.54 23.45 -34.33
CA ARG A 90 13.49 23.71 -35.32
C ARG A 90 12.95 25.14 -35.28
N ARG A 91 12.89 25.79 -34.10
CA ARG A 91 12.48 27.20 -33.99
C ARG A 91 13.55 28.18 -34.44
N GLY A 92 14.82 27.92 -34.12
CA GLY A 92 15.94 28.73 -34.60
C GLY A 92 16.12 28.68 -36.12
N GLU A 93 15.81 27.55 -36.76
CA GLU A 93 15.77 27.42 -38.23
C GLU A 93 14.59 28.17 -38.89
N GLY A 94 13.59 28.63 -38.11
CA GLY A 94 12.42 29.37 -38.59
C GLY A 94 12.49 30.89 -38.43
N GLU A 95 13.50 31.42 -37.74
CA GLU A 95 13.70 32.87 -37.51
C GLU A 95 14.71 33.49 -38.50
N ASP A 96 15.28 32.70 -39.42
CA ASP A 96 16.31 33.11 -40.41
C ASP A 96 15.78 33.18 -41.87
N LYS A 97 14.48 33.46 -42.08
CA LYS A 97 13.90 33.69 -43.41
C LYS A 97 13.20 35.04 -43.51
#